data_AF-X1VBP7-F1
#
_entry.id   AF-X1VBP7-F1
#
_cell.length_a   1.000
_cell.length_b   1.000
_cell.length_c   1.000
_cell.angle_alpha   90.00
_cell.angle_beta   90.00
_cell.angle_gamma   90.00
#
_symmetry.space_group_name_H-M   'P 1'
#
loop_
_entity.id
_entity.type
_entity.pdbx_description
1 polymer ?
#
loop_
_entity_poly.entity_id
_entity_poly.type
_entity_poly.pdbx_seq_one_letter_code
_entity_poly.pdbx_strand_id
1 'polypeptide(L)'
;MKKIISVWSKLLIIPIVLLLTSTLFNACQQQPKHKVLIVTGQNTFNWEASNEALKQILENSGLFSVNVHISPKQGEDMSGFNPNFSNYDVVVLNYNGDPWPEQTGISFVDYIKTGGGVIVFQSANSAFPDWKEYHEIIGLGGWKNRDEMPGNYLYWKENEFVTDTSQGYGKLFLKAEAYQV
;
A
#
# COMPACT_ATOMS: atom_id res chain seq x y z
N MET A 1 -18.59 -66.94 -15.24
CA MET A 1 -19.35 -65.73 -14.81
C MET A 1 -18.64 -64.91 -13.74
N LYS A 2 -18.09 -65.48 -12.65
CA LYS A 2 -17.41 -64.71 -11.57
C LYS A 2 -16.15 -63.90 -12.00
N LYS A 3 -15.34 -64.39 -12.95
CA LYS A 3 -14.14 -63.69 -13.44
C LYS A 3 -14.44 -62.39 -14.20
N ILE A 4 -15.53 -62.37 -14.98
CA ILE A 4 -15.93 -61.22 -15.80
C ILE A 4 -16.32 -60.06 -14.88
N ILE A 5 -17.19 -60.30 -13.88
CA ILE A 5 -17.65 -59.28 -12.92
C ILE A 5 -16.48 -58.59 -12.19
N SER A 6 -15.37 -59.30 -11.93
CA SER A 6 -14.18 -58.73 -11.26
C SER A 6 -13.33 -57.79 -12.15
N VAL A 7 -13.45 -57.89 -13.47
CA VAL A 7 -12.74 -57.01 -14.42
C VAL A 7 -13.50 -55.70 -14.58
N TRP A 8 -14.83 -55.75 -14.62
CA TRP A 8 -15.68 -54.57 -14.72
C TRP A 8 -15.71 -53.75 -13.42
N SER A 9 -15.59 -54.39 -12.25
CA SER A 9 -15.42 -53.66 -10.98
C SER A 9 -14.07 -52.93 -10.86
N LYS A 10 -13.00 -53.47 -11.47
CA LYS A 10 -11.68 -52.80 -11.53
C LYS A 10 -11.64 -51.67 -12.56
N LEU A 11 -12.39 -51.77 -13.67
CA LEU A 11 -12.49 -50.70 -14.67
C LEU A 11 -13.26 -49.46 -14.16
N LEU A 12 -14.20 -49.63 -13.22
CA LEU A 12 -14.96 -48.53 -12.60
C LEU A 12 -14.17 -47.76 -11.52
N ILE A 13 -13.14 -48.38 -10.92
CA ILE A 13 -12.32 -47.75 -9.86
C ILE A 13 -11.34 -46.72 -10.45
N ILE A 14 -10.83 -46.96 -11.66
CA ILE A 14 -9.85 -46.10 -12.32
C ILE A 14 -10.37 -44.66 -12.55
N PRO A 15 -11.59 -44.43 -13.12
CA PRO A 15 -12.10 -43.07 -13.30
C PRO A 15 -12.43 -42.39 -11.97
N ILE A 16 -12.83 -43.13 -10.93
CA ILE A 16 -13.12 -42.59 -9.59
C ILE A 16 -11.82 -42.13 -8.90
N VAL A 17 -10.74 -42.92 -9.00
CA VAL A 17 -9.42 -42.55 -8.48
C VAL A 17 -8.86 -41.34 -9.24
N LEU A 18 -9.02 -41.28 -10.57
CA LEU A 18 -8.61 -40.12 -11.39
C LEU A 18 -9.39 -38.85 -11.01
N LEU A 19 -10.71 -38.95 -10.77
CA LEU A 19 -11.54 -37.83 -10.31
C LEU A 19 -11.16 -37.36 -8.88
N LEU A 20 -10.84 -38.29 -7.99
CA LEU A 20 -10.37 -37.96 -6.63
C LEU A 20 -8.99 -37.30 -6.67
N THR A 21 -8.07 -37.75 -7.54
CA THR A 21 -6.74 -37.13 -7.67
C THR A 21 -6.78 -35.72 -8.26
N SER A 22 -7.71 -35.41 -9.18
CA SER A 22 -7.83 -34.06 -9.74
C SER A 22 -8.40 -33.04 -8.73
N THR A 23 -9.27 -33.48 -7.81
CA THR A 23 -9.76 -32.61 -6.72
C THR A 23 -8.70 -32.29 -5.66
N LEU A 24 -7.78 -33.23 -5.38
CA LEU A 24 -6.69 -33.03 -4.41
C LEU A 24 -5.58 -32.10 -4.92
N PHE A 25 -5.32 -32.06 -6.24
CA PHE A 25 -4.33 -31.16 -6.83
C PHE A 25 -4.72 -29.68 -6.72
N ASN A 26 -6.03 -29.35 -6.81
CA ASN A 26 -6.50 -27.97 -6.70
C ASN A 26 -6.44 -27.42 -5.26
N ALA A 27 -6.53 -28.29 -4.24
CA ALA A 27 -6.45 -27.88 -2.84
C ALA A 27 -5.04 -27.41 -2.42
N CYS A 28 -4.01 -27.70 -3.22
CA CYS A 28 -2.62 -27.32 -2.97
C CYS A 28 -2.13 -26.16 -3.86
N GLN A 29 -2.99 -25.55 -4.68
CA GLN A 29 -2.61 -24.31 -5.35
C GLN A 29 -2.62 -23.16 -4.33
N GLN A 30 -1.42 -22.76 -3.93
CA GLN A 30 -1.19 -21.56 -3.14
C GLN A 30 -1.76 -20.37 -3.92
N GLN A 31 -2.73 -19.65 -3.33
CA GLN A 31 -3.30 -18.46 -3.96
C GLN A 31 -2.18 -17.49 -4.35
N PRO A 32 -2.21 -16.91 -5.58
CA PRO A 32 -1.21 -15.93 -5.98
C PRO A 32 -1.16 -14.78 -4.96
N LYS A 33 0.04 -14.47 -4.46
CA LYS A 33 0.23 -13.37 -3.51
C LYS A 33 0.13 -12.03 -4.22
N HIS A 34 -0.52 -11.06 -3.57
CA HIS A 34 -0.52 -9.68 -4.02
C HIS A 34 0.87 -9.07 -3.91
N LYS A 35 1.31 -8.36 -4.95
CA LYS A 35 2.62 -7.72 -4.98
C LYS A 35 2.54 -6.34 -4.35
N VAL A 36 3.38 -6.10 -3.35
CA VAL A 36 3.46 -4.82 -2.63
C VAL A 36 4.82 -4.20 -2.85
N LEU A 37 4.84 -2.90 -3.14
CA LEU A 37 6.06 -2.09 -3.12
C LEU A 37 6.05 -1.17 -1.90
N ILE A 38 7.02 -1.31 -1.00
CA ILE A 38 7.29 -0.30 0.03
C ILE A 38 8.28 0.70 -0.55
N VAL A 39 7.89 1.97 -0.60
CA VAL A 39 8.76 3.10 -0.97
C VAL A 39 9.27 3.76 0.30
N THR A 40 10.59 3.78 0.49
CA THR A 40 11.25 4.20 1.74
C THR A 40 12.64 4.81 1.46
N GLY A 41 13.42 5.11 2.49
CA GLY A 41 14.82 5.53 2.42
C GLY A 41 15.10 6.90 3.03
N GLN A 42 14.07 7.73 3.15
CA GLN A 42 14.12 8.98 3.91
C GLN A 42 12.81 9.15 4.69
N ASN A 43 12.92 9.46 5.98
CA ASN A 43 11.76 9.70 6.82
C ASN A 43 12.16 10.49 8.08
N THR A 44 11.18 11.17 8.69
CA THR A 44 11.34 11.85 9.98
C THR A 44 11.56 10.88 11.13
N PHE A 45 11.03 9.65 11.02
CA PHE A 45 11.18 8.58 12.00
C PHE A 45 12.15 7.50 11.49
N ASN A 46 12.48 6.53 12.36
CA ASN A 46 13.32 5.37 12.00
C ASN A 46 12.62 4.49 10.96
N TRP A 47 12.92 4.74 9.68
CA TRP A 47 12.27 4.08 8.57
C TRP A 47 12.76 2.65 8.39
N GLU A 48 13.98 2.33 8.81
CA GLU A 48 14.53 0.98 8.76
C GLU A 48 13.70 0.04 9.62
N ALA A 49 13.40 0.46 10.85
CA ALA A 49 12.57 -0.29 11.78
C ALA A 49 11.11 -0.38 11.29
N SER A 50 10.51 0.72 10.84
CA SER A 50 9.13 0.69 10.34
C SER A 50 8.99 -0.12 9.06
N ASN A 51 9.97 -0.04 8.15
CA ASN A 51 10.01 -0.83 6.92
C ASN A 51 10.05 -2.33 7.23
N GLU A 52 10.93 -2.75 8.14
CA GLU A 52 11.04 -4.15 8.55
C GLU A 52 9.73 -4.64 9.19
N ALA A 53 9.12 -3.84 10.07
CA ALA A 53 7.84 -4.16 10.67
C ALA A 53 6.71 -4.28 9.63
N LEU A 54 6.60 -3.33 8.70
CA LEU A 54 5.61 -3.35 7.61
C LEU A 54 5.78 -4.58 6.73
N LYS A 55 7.02 -4.89 6.34
CA LYS A 55 7.34 -6.08 5.55
C LYS A 55 6.90 -7.35 6.27
N GLN A 56 7.25 -7.50 7.55
CA GLN A 56 6.85 -8.66 8.35
C GLN A 56 5.33 -8.78 8.48
N ILE A 57 4.62 -7.68 8.80
CA ILE A 57 3.16 -7.69 8.92
C ILE A 57 2.51 -8.19 7.62
N LEU A 58 2.94 -7.66 6.48
CA LEU A 58 2.41 -8.02 5.17
C LEU A 58 2.75 -9.46 4.78
N GLU A 59 4.01 -9.87 4.90
CA GLU A 59 4.45 -11.21 4.50
C GLU A 59 3.90 -12.31 5.43
N ASN A 60 3.82 -12.06 6.74
CA ASN A 60 3.30 -13.02 7.72
C ASN A 60 1.81 -13.28 7.56
N SER A 61 1.07 -12.39 6.89
CA SER A 61 -0.33 -12.67 6.51
C SER A 61 -0.45 -13.83 5.52
N GLY A 62 0.62 -14.17 4.80
CA GLY A 62 0.60 -15.13 3.70
C GLY A 62 -0.03 -14.60 2.41
N LEU A 63 -0.61 -13.39 2.42
CA LEU A 63 -1.34 -12.81 1.29
C LEU A 63 -0.46 -11.97 0.35
N PHE A 64 0.66 -11.45 0.86
CA PHE A 64 1.47 -10.47 0.14
C PHE A 64 2.90 -10.96 -0.11
N SER A 65 3.45 -10.53 -1.25
CA SER A 65 4.87 -10.57 -1.58
C SER A 65 5.39 -9.15 -1.60
N VAL A 66 6.38 -8.84 -0.76
CA VAL A 66 6.82 -7.45 -0.56
C VAL A 66 8.18 -7.21 -1.20
N ASN A 67 8.25 -6.17 -2.02
CA ASN A 67 9.49 -5.58 -2.48
C ASN A 67 9.68 -4.21 -1.82
N VAL A 68 10.93 -3.83 -1.60
CA VAL A 68 11.29 -2.54 -1.01
C VAL A 68 12.12 -1.77 -2.01
N HIS A 69 11.77 -0.51 -2.24
CA HIS A 69 12.61 0.42 -3.00
C HIS A 69 13.07 1.55 -2.07
N ILE A 70 14.38 1.58 -1.85
CA ILE A 70 15.04 2.50 -0.93
C ILE A 70 15.62 3.63 -1.77
N SER A 71 15.25 4.86 -1.44
CA SER A 71 15.83 6.06 -2.06
C SER A 71 17.30 6.26 -1.67
N PRO A 72 18.03 7.08 -2.44
CA PRO A 72 19.22 7.77 -1.94
C PRO A 72 18.97 8.48 -0.60
N LYS A 73 20.05 8.73 0.14
CA LYS A 73 19.95 9.45 1.43
C LYS A 73 19.56 10.90 1.19
N GLN A 74 19.13 11.56 2.26
CA GLN A 74 18.77 12.97 2.21
C GLN A 74 19.92 13.84 1.67
N GLY A 75 19.61 14.65 0.66
CA GLY A 75 20.56 15.53 -0.03
C GLY A 75 21.41 14.85 -1.11
N GLU A 76 21.26 13.55 -1.33
CA GLU A 76 21.93 12.82 -2.42
C GLU A 76 21.16 12.94 -3.75
N ASP A 77 21.80 12.51 -4.84
CA ASP A 77 21.21 12.56 -6.17
C ASP A 77 20.03 11.60 -6.32
N MET A 78 18.82 12.15 -6.43
CA MET A 78 17.57 11.42 -6.63
C MET A 78 17.30 11.06 -8.09
N SER A 79 18.10 11.52 -9.07
CA SER A 79 17.81 11.38 -10.51
C SER A 79 17.58 9.93 -10.97
N GLY A 80 18.25 8.97 -10.32
CA GLY A 80 18.10 7.54 -10.60
C GLY A 80 16.96 6.84 -9.84
N PHE A 81 16.26 7.54 -8.95
CA PHE A 81 15.18 6.97 -8.15
C PHE A 81 13.91 6.81 -8.98
N ASN A 82 13.69 5.64 -9.58
CA ASN A 82 12.60 5.41 -10.53
C ASN A 82 11.95 4.02 -10.36
N PRO A 83 11.16 3.80 -9.29
CA PRO A 83 10.40 2.57 -9.12
C PRO A 83 9.38 2.37 -10.24
N ASN A 84 9.24 1.12 -10.72
CA ASN A 84 8.17 0.76 -11.66
C ASN A 84 6.90 0.32 -10.89
N PHE A 85 6.00 1.27 -10.63
CA PHE A 85 4.79 1.04 -9.84
C PHE A 85 3.81 0.04 -10.48
N SER A 86 3.76 -0.03 -11.82
CA SER A 86 2.82 -0.90 -12.54
C SER A 86 3.02 -2.40 -12.31
N ASN A 87 4.16 -2.80 -11.72
CA ASN A 87 4.46 -4.18 -11.35
C ASN A 87 3.79 -4.64 -10.05
N TYR A 88 3.08 -3.75 -9.34
CA TYR A 88 2.60 -3.97 -7.98
C TYR A 88 1.10 -3.68 -7.85
N ASP A 89 0.41 -4.49 -7.05
CA ASP A 89 -1.01 -4.29 -6.75
C ASP A 89 -1.21 -3.13 -5.76
N VAL A 90 -0.27 -2.96 -4.82
CA VAL A 90 -0.31 -1.91 -3.78
C VAL A 90 1.07 -1.27 -3.60
N VAL A 91 1.08 0.06 -3.46
CA VAL A 91 2.26 0.84 -3.05
C VAL A 91 2.07 1.35 -1.62
N VAL A 92 2.99 1.00 -0.73
CA VAL A 92 3.06 1.52 0.64
C VAL A 92 4.07 2.66 0.70
N LEU A 93 3.62 3.84 1.07
CA LEU A 93 4.47 5.00 1.29
C LEU A 93 4.94 5.02 2.74
N ASN A 94 6.23 4.71 2.94
CA ASN A 94 6.96 4.88 4.20
C ASN A 94 8.07 5.93 4.01
N TYR A 95 7.73 7.04 3.35
CA TYR A 95 8.69 8.04 2.89
C TYR A 95 8.26 9.44 3.27
N ASN A 96 9.17 10.22 3.86
CA ASN A 96 8.99 11.65 4.10
C ASN A 96 10.35 12.36 3.99
N GLY A 97 10.76 12.67 2.76
CA GLY A 97 12.08 13.22 2.46
C GLY A 97 12.09 14.18 1.28
N ASP A 98 13.18 14.15 0.53
CA ASP A 98 13.43 14.95 -0.66
C ASP A 98 12.44 14.66 -1.79
N PRO A 99 12.14 15.63 -2.67
CA PRO A 99 11.31 15.43 -3.84
C PRO A 99 11.80 14.29 -4.72
N TRP A 100 10.87 13.51 -5.26
CA TRP A 100 11.18 12.52 -6.28
C TRP A 100 11.42 13.19 -7.64
N PRO A 101 12.11 12.51 -8.58
CA PRO A 101 12.17 12.96 -9.97
C PRO A 101 10.78 13.18 -10.54
N GLU A 102 10.62 14.20 -11.38
CA GLU A 102 9.34 14.55 -12.02
C GLU A 102 8.69 13.33 -12.71
N GLN A 103 9.49 12.55 -13.44
CA GLN A 103 9.00 11.35 -14.14
C GLN A 103 8.47 10.29 -13.18
N THR A 104 9.08 10.14 -12.01
CA THR A 104 8.61 9.23 -10.94
C THR A 104 7.32 9.73 -10.34
N GLY A 105 7.19 11.05 -10.16
CA GLY A 105 5.94 11.67 -9.73
C GLY A 105 4.79 11.41 -10.72
N ILE A 106 5.03 11.64 -12.01
CA ILE A 106 4.05 11.37 -13.08
C ILE A 106 3.61 9.91 -13.07
N SER A 107 4.57 8.97 -13.06
CA SER A 107 4.27 7.54 -13.09
C SER A 107 3.57 7.03 -11.81
N PHE A 108 3.81 7.67 -10.66
CA PHE A 108 3.05 7.38 -9.43
C PHE A 108 1.59 7.85 -9.53
N VAL A 109 1.35 9.05 -10.08
CA VAL A 109 -0.01 9.56 -10.29
C VAL A 109 -0.77 8.71 -11.31
N ASP A 110 -0.12 8.30 -12.40
CA ASP A 110 -0.71 7.43 -13.42
C ASP A 110 -1.07 6.06 -12.87
N TYR A 111 -0.22 5.48 -12.01
CA TYR A 111 -0.51 4.24 -11.29
C TYR A 111 -1.83 4.34 -10.50
N ILE A 112 -2.05 5.44 -9.78
CA ILE A 112 -3.28 5.64 -8.99
C ILE A 112 -4.49 5.85 -9.90
N LYS A 113 -4.35 6.70 -10.92
CA LYS A 113 -5.43 6.97 -11.90
C LYS A 113 -5.87 5.71 -12.64
N THR A 114 -5.00 4.72 -12.78
CA THR A 114 -5.30 3.43 -13.42
C THR A 114 -5.81 2.35 -12.45
N GLY A 115 -6.04 2.70 -11.18
CA GLY A 115 -6.64 1.81 -10.17
C GLY A 115 -5.64 1.17 -9.20
N GLY A 116 -4.39 1.62 -9.20
CA GLY A 116 -3.37 1.18 -8.24
C GLY A 116 -3.70 1.55 -6.80
N GLY A 117 -3.51 0.60 -5.88
CA GLY A 117 -3.76 0.81 -4.45
C GLY A 117 -2.61 1.56 -3.76
N VAL A 118 -2.92 2.52 -2.88
CA VAL A 118 -1.91 3.24 -2.10
C VAL A 118 -2.22 3.16 -0.61
N ILE A 119 -1.18 2.90 0.18
CA ILE A 119 -1.21 3.01 1.64
C ILE A 119 -0.26 4.13 2.05
N VAL A 120 -0.81 5.15 2.71
CA VAL A 120 -0.03 6.27 3.26
C VAL A 120 0.27 5.96 4.72
N PHE A 121 1.53 5.64 5.07
CA PHE A 121 1.89 5.23 6.42
C PHE A 121 2.50 6.39 7.22
N GLN A 122 1.85 6.71 8.36
CA GLN A 122 2.35 7.67 9.36
C GLN A 122 2.73 9.03 8.72
N SER A 123 3.99 9.44 8.83
CA SER A 123 4.55 10.71 8.36
C SER A 123 4.60 10.86 6.84
N ALA A 124 4.26 9.82 6.07
CA ALA A 124 4.18 9.94 4.62
C ALA A 124 3.17 11.01 4.19
N ASN A 125 2.09 11.23 4.95
CA ASN A 125 1.13 12.29 4.66
C ASN A 125 1.70 13.73 4.80
N SER A 126 2.92 13.87 5.35
CA SER A 126 3.65 15.13 5.45
C SER A 126 4.68 15.33 4.34
N ALA A 127 4.83 14.38 3.43
CA ALA A 127 5.77 14.49 2.31
C ALA A 127 5.32 15.55 1.28
N PHE A 128 6.28 15.97 0.45
CA PHE A 128 6.09 16.77 -0.77
C PHE A 128 5.18 18.00 -0.63
N PRO A 129 5.57 19.00 0.19
CA PRO A 129 4.72 20.16 0.47
C PRO A 129 4.34 20.96 -0.77
N ASP A 130 5.08 20.89 -1.87
CA ASP A 130 4.77 21.65 -3.09
C ASP A 130 4.04 20.82 -4.17
N TRP A 131 3.71 19.56 -3.89
CA TRP A 131 3.13 18.65 -4.87
C TRP A 131 1.62 18.51 -4.69
N LYS A 132 0.86 19.25 -5.51
CA LYS A 132 -0.60 19.33 -5.41
C LYS A 132 -1.29 17.97 -5.56
N GLU A 133 -0.95 17.18 -6.58
CA GLU A 133 -1.57 15.87 -6.82
C GLU A 133 -1.31 14.91 -5.66
N TYR A 134 -0.12 14.98 -5.05
CA TYR A 134 0.19 14.18 -3.86
C TYR A 134 -0.75 14.52 -2.70
N HIS A 135 -1.04 15.81 -2.49
CA HIS A 135 -1.98 16.25 -1.46
C HIS A 135 -3.42 15.77 -1.71
N GLU A 136 -3.85 15.75 -2.98
CA GLU A 136 -5.13 15.17 -3.36
C GLU A 136 -5.18 13.65 -3.09
N ILE A 137 -4.08 12.94 -3.35
CA ILE A 137 -3.95 11.50 -3.10
C ILE A 137 -4.06 11.15 -1.61
N ILE A 138 -3.37 11.90 -0.74
CA ILE A 138 -3.35 11.60 0.71
C ILE A 138 -4.60 12.11 1.45
N GLY A 139 -5.34 13.04 0.85
CA GLY A 139 -6.53 13.67 1.43
C GLY A 139 -6.22 14.66 2.56
N LEU A 140 -5.58 14.21 3.64
CA LEU A 140 -5.22 15.02 4.80
C LEU A 140 -3.74 14.87 5.15
N GLY A 141 -3.08 15.98 5.49
CA GLY A 141 -1.72 15.95 5.99
C GLY A 141 -1.38 17.17 6.84
N GLY A 142 -0.13 17.27 7.29
CA GLY A 142 0.32 18.32 8.19
C GLY A 142 1.84 18.43 8.21
N TRP A 143 2.37 19.30 9.07
CA TRP A 143 3.79 19.66 9.20
C TRP A 143 4.41 20.30 7.94
N LYS A 144 5.75 20.37 7.88
CA LYS A 144 6.56 20.99 6.81
C LYS A 144 6.11 22.41 6.38
N ASN A 145 5.78 23.25 7.37
CA ASN A 145 5.33 24.63 7.14
C ASN A 145 4.17 24.72 6.13
N ARG A 146 3.22 23.77 6.17
CA ARG A 146 1.91 23.87 5.48
C ARG A 146 1.01 24.93 6.12
N ASP A 147 1.62 25.99 6.62
CA ASP A 147 0.98 27.18 7.11
C ASP A 147 0.54 27.92 5.85
N GLU A 148 -0.76 27.91 5.56
CA GLU A 148 -1.41 28.60 4.42
C GLU A 148 -1.47 27.86 3.08
N MET A 149 -1.24 26.54 3.04
CA MET A 149 -1.74 25.74 1.91
C MET A 149 -3.29 25.71 1.94
N PRO A 150 -3.98 25.67 0.77
CA PRO A 150 -5.44 25.84 0.69
C PRO A 150 -6.19 24.56 1.10
N GLY A 151 -5.96 24.09 2.33
CA GLY A 151 -6.65 22.97 2.93
C GLY A 151 -7.48 23.43 4.11
N ASN A 152 -8.76 23.10 4.11
CA ASN A 152 -9.61 23.26 5.27
C ASN A 152 -9.27 22.18 6.31
N TYR A 153 -9.46 22.47 7.59
CA TYR A 153 -9.51 21.40 8.58
C TYR A 153 -10.77 20.56 8.34
N LEU A 154 -10.65 19.24 8.48
CA LEU A 154 -11.77 18.32 8.43
C LEU A 154 -11.79 17.49 9.72
N TYR A 155 -12.87 17.59 10.49
CA TYR A 155 -13.04 16.84 11.73
C TYR A 155 -14.48 16.40 11.92
N TRP A 156 -14.68 15.40 12.78
CA TRP A 156 -16.01 14.91 13.15
C TRP A 156 -16.49 15.61 14.42
N LYS A 157 -17.70 16.15 14.40
CA LYS A 157 -18.33 16.79 15.57
C LYS A 157 -19.84 16.64 15.46
N GLU A 158 -20.52 16.39 16.58
CA GLU A 158 -22.00 16.38 16.65
C GLU A 158 -22.67 15.47 15.58
N ASN A 159 -22.07 14.30 15.32
CA ASN A 159 -22.52 13.34 14.30
C ASN A 159 -22.46 13.82 12.84
N GLU A 160 -21.61 14.80 12.53
CA GLU A 160 -21.33 15.23 11.17
C GLU A 160 -19.84 15.54 10.92
N PHE A 161 -19.46 15.54 9.64
CA PHE A 161 -18.17 16.05 9.20
C PHE A 161 -18.23 17.57 9.10
N VAL A 162 -17.32 18.25 9.79
CA VAL A 162 -17.17 19.69 9.76
C VAL A 162 -15.94 20.04 8.95
N THR A 163 -16.14 20.86 7.92
CA THR A 163 -15.09 21.49 7.13
C THR A 163 -14.88 22.92 7.66
N ASP A 164 -13.75 23.16 8.31
CA ASP A 164 -13.42 24.44 8.92
C ASP A 164 -12.39 25.19 8.07
N THR A 165 -12.83 26.32 7.53
CA THR A 165 -12.06 27.21 6.63
C THR A 165 -11.27 28.28 7.39
N SER A 166 -11.27 28.25 8.73
CA SER A 166 -10.53 29.22 9.53
C SER A 166 -9.02 29.09 9.31
N GLN A 167 -8.33 30.22 9.37
CA GLN A 167 -6.88 30.23 9.33
C GLN A 167 -6.32 29.50 10.55
N GLY A 168 -5.43 28.54 10.31
CA GLY A 168 -4.70 27.85 11.36
C GLY A 168 -3.35 27.34 10.85
N TYR A 169 -2.48 27.05 11.81
CA TYR A 169 -1.16 26.48 11.53
C TYR A 169 -1.31 24.99 11.21
N GLY A 170 -0.75 24.53 10.08
CA GLY A 170 -0.76 23.12 9.66
C GLY A 170 0.10 22.20 10.53
N LYS A 171 0.45 22.64 11.75
CA LYS A 171 1.30 21.92 12.71
C LYS A 171 0.61 20.75 13.40
N LEU A 172 -0.72 20.68 13.35
CA LEU A 172 -1.53 19.61 13.93
C LEU A 172 -2.46 19.06 12.85
N PHE A 173 -2.56 17.73 12.76
CA PHE A 173 -3.45 17.04 11.82
C PHE A 173 -4.94 17.37 12.05
N LEU A 174 -5.28 17.74 13.28
CA LEU A 174 -6.62 18.08 13.74
C LEU A 174 -6.52 19.21 14.77
N LYS A 175 -7.56 20.06 14.85
CA LYS A 175 -7.68 21.04 15.94
C LYS A 175 -7.80 20.27 17.27
N ALA A 176 -6.94 20.56 18.23
CA ALA A 176 -6.81 19.84 19.50
C ALA A 176 -8.10 19.78 20.36
N GLU A 177 -9.13 20.54 20.00
CA GLU A 177 -10.44 20.58 20.68
C GLU A 177 -11.42 19.50 20.21
N ALA A 178 -11.14 18.76 19.12
CA ALA A 178 -12.09 17.81 18.52
C ALA A 178 -12.22 16.45 19.23
N TYR A 179 -11.49 16.23 20.34
CA TYR A 179 -11.56 14.99 21.12
C TYR A 179 -11.80 15.27 22.60
N GLN A 180 -12.94 15.88 22.93
CA GLN A 180 -13.58 15.56 24.21
C GLN A 180 -14.67 14.53 23.93
N VAL A 181 -14.39 13.29 24.32
CA VAL A 181 -15.37 12.20 24.46
C VAL A 181 -16.00 12.33 25.84
#